data_AF-A0A016QL98-F1
#
_entry.id   AF-A0A016QL98-F1
#
_cell.length_a   1.000
_cell.length_b   1.000
_cell.length_c   1.000
_cell.angle_alpha   90.00
_cell.angle_beta   90.00
_cell.angle_gamma   90.00
#
_symmetry.space_group_name_H-M   'P 1'
#
loop_
_entity.id
_entity.type
_entity.pdbx_description
1 polymer ?
#
loop_
_entity_poly.entity_id
_entity_poly.type
_entity_poly.pdbx_seq_one_letter_code
_entity_poly.pdbx_strand_id
1 'polypeptide(L)'
;MPNIGPGELLVILLIALLVFGPKKLPELGKSLGAGIREFRKGTQGLKEELEGSFREAPAQTAAPAPAQTITAQAVVPPVAPAQAVTPVAPQAVIPQTVTPAPATPVSDDVPRS
;
A
#
# COMPACT_ATOMS: atom_id res chain seq x y z
N MET A 1 15.60 -30.24 -11.10
CA MET A 1 15.03 -28.90 -10.90
C MET A 1 15.32 -28.10 -12.17
N PRO A 2 14.35 -27.39 -12.75
CA PRO A 2 14.61 -26.50 -13.88
C PRO A 2 15.63 -25.45 -13.43
N ASN A 3 16.81 -25.46 -14.07
CA ASN A 3 17.84 -24.48 -13.81
C ASN A 3 17.55 -23.30 -14.72
N ILE A 4 16.98 -22.24 -14.15
CA ILE A 4 16.80 -20.96 -14.84
C ILE A 4 18.19 -20.37 -15.09
N GLY A 5 18.77 -20.79 -16.22
CA GLY A 5 20.05 -20.34 -16.69
C GLY A 5 19.91 -19.15 -17.63
N PRO A 6 21.05 -18.54 -18.02
CA PRO A 6 21.07 -17.44 -18.99
C PRO A 6 20.35 -17.76 -20.30
N GLY A 7 20.41 -19.03 -20.74
CA GLY A 7 19.74 -19.49 -21.96
C GLY A 7 18.21 -19.46 -21.86
N GLU A 8 17.63 -19.87 -20.72
CA GLU A 8 16.17 -19.86 -20.54
C GLU A 8 15.64 -18.43 -20.38
N LEU A 9 16.39 -17.58 -19.68
CA LEU A 9 16.11 -16.15 -19.61
C LEU A 9 16.14 -15.48 -21.00
N LEU A 10 17.08 -15.87 -21.86
CA LEU A 10 17.16 -15.36 -23.23
C LEU A 10 15.93 -15.74 -24.07
N VAL A 11 15.41 -16.95 -23.92
CA VAL A 11 14.19 -17.39 -24.63
C VAL A 11 12.97 -16.60 -24.17
N ILE A 12 12.79 -16.42 -22.86
CA ILE A 12 11.70 -15.60 -22.31
C ILE A 12 11.83 -14.16 -22.77
N LEU A 13 13.05 -13.62 -22.75
CA LEU A 13 13.36 -12.29 -23.25
C LEU A 13 12.98 -12.18 -24.73
N LEU A 14 13.34 -13.15 -25.57
CA LEU A 14 13.00 -13.15 -26.99
C LEU A 14 11.48 -13.11 -27.21
N ILE A 15 10.70 -13.91 -26.47
CA ILE A 15 9.24 -13.88 -26.52
C ILE A 15 8.71 -12.51 -26.08
N ALA A 16 9.26 -11.94 -25.00
CA ALA A 16 8.90 -10.59 -24.57
C ALA A 16 9.26 -9.52 -25.61
N LEU A 17 10.38 -9.67 -26.34
CA LEU A 17 10.73 -8.81 -27.47
C LEU A 17 9.76 -8.96 -28.64
N LEU A 18 9.17 -10.12 -28.88
CA LEU A 18 8.15 -10.27 -29.91
C LEU A 18 6.84 -9.55 -29.52
N VAL A 19 6.44 -9.64 -28.25
CA VAL A 19 5.21 -9.01 -27.74
C VAL A 19 5.37 -7.49 -27.61
N PHE A 20 6.45 -7.04 -26.98
CA PHE A 20 6.67 -5.62 -26.70
C PHE A 20 7.51 -4.92 -27.77
N GLY A 21 8.37 -5.63 -28.48
CA GLY A 21 9.30 -5.08 -29.47
C GLY A 21 10.70 -4.79 -28.90
N PRO A 22 11.77 -4.96 -29.69
CA PRO A 22 13.17 -4.68 -29.26
C PRO A 22 13.40 -3.21 -28.90
N LYS A 23 12.58 -2.29 -29.41
CA LYS A 23 12.68 -0.85 -29.12
C LYS A 23 12.02 -0.46 -27.81
N LYS A 24 11.03 -1.22 -27.32
CA LYS A 24 10.25 -0.88 -26.12
C LYS A 24 10.92 -1.29 -24.83
N LEU A 25 11.64 -2.41 -24.79
CA LEU A 25 12.41 -2.82 -23.61
C LEU A 25 13.43 -1.77 -23.14
N PRO A 26 14.31 -1.21 -23.99
CA PRO A 26 15.26 -0.19 -23.55
C PRO A 26 14.56 1.13 -23.19
N GLU A 27 13.42 1.44 -23.81
CA GLU A 27 12.61 2.62 -23.49
C GLU A 27 12.00 2.50 -22.08
N LEU A 28 11.37 1.36 -21.77
CA LEU A 28 10.83 1.04 -20.44
C LEU A 28 11.93 0.91 -19.39
N GLY A 29 13.07 0.31 -19.75
CA GLY A 29 14.22 0.18 -18.86
C GLY A 29 14.83 1.53 -18.50
N LYS A 30 14.86 2.49 -19.42
CA LYS A 30 15.33 3.86 -19.14
C LYS A 30 14.39 4.60 -18.19
N SER A 31 13.08 4.54 -18.40
CA SER A 31 12.11 5.20 -17.51
C SER A 31 12.08 4.56 -16.12
N LEU A 32 12.07 3.23 -16.04
CA LEU A 32 12.12 2.51 -14.77
C LEU A 32 13.47 2.72 -14.06
N GLY A 33 14.57 2.69 -14.80
CA GLY A 33 15.90 2.91 -14.27
C GLY A 33 16.07 4.33 -13.69
N ALA A 34 15.54 5.34 -14.36
CA ALA A 34 15.49 6.71 -13.83
C ALA A 34 14.68 6.77 -12.52
N GLY A 35 13.49 6.14 -12.49
CA GLY A 35 12.67 6.07 -11.27
C GLY A 35 13.37 5.35 -10.11
N ILE A 36 14.01 4.20 -10.37
CA ILE A 36 14.77 3.45 -9.35
C ILE A 36 15.99 4.25 -8.86
N ARG A 37 16.67 4.97 -9.75
CA ARG A 37 17.83 5.80 -9.40
C ARG A 37 17.43 6.92 -8.45
N GLU A 38 16.35 7.63 -8.77
CA GLU A 38 15.84 8.72 -7.94
C GLU A 38 15.26 8.19 -6.62
N PHE A 39 14.58 7.04 -6.64
CA PHE A 39 14.13 6.34 -5.43
C PHE A 39 15.30 5.94 -4.52
N ARG A 40 16.38 5.37 -5.08
CA ARG A 40 17.60 5.02 -4.34
C ARG A 40 18.26 6.26 -3.74
N LYS A 41 18.37 7.34 -4.52
CA LYS A 41 18.97 8.59 -4.07
C LYS A 41 18.17 9.22 -2.92
N GLY A 42 16.84 9.25 -3.03
CA GLY A 42 15.96 9.70 -1.95
C GLY A 42 16.09 8.83 -0.70
N THR A 43 16.05 7.51 -0.87
CA THR A 43 16.16 6.56 0.25
C THR A 43 17.51 6.64 0.97
N GLN A 44 18.60 6.82 0.23
CA GLN A 44 19.94 7.05 0.79
C GLN A 44 19.95 8.35 1.59
N GLY A 45 19.55 9.47 0.99
CA GLY A 45 19.53 10.76 1.70
C GLY A 45 18.75 10.74 3.01
N LEU A 46 17.59 10.06 3.03
CA LEU A 46 16.82 9.86 4.26
C LEU A 46 17.57 9.00 5.29
N LYS A 47 18.21 7.91 4.85
CA LYS A 47 19.01 7.05 5.74
C LYS A 47 20.16 7.84 6.38
N GLU A 48 20.86 8.66 5.60
CA GLU A 48 21.93 9.51 6.10
C GLU A 48 21.42 10.60 7.06
N GLU A 49 20.26 11.20 6.81
CA GLU A 49 19.64 12.19 7.70
C GLU A 49 19.17 11.60 9.02
N LEU A 50 18.56 10.40 8.99
CA LEU A 50 18.23 9.67 10.21
C LEU A 50 19.50 9.30 10.99
N GLU A 51 20.51 8.71 10.35
CA GLU A 51 21.76 8.31 11.01
C GLU A 51 22.54 9.52 11.55
N GLY A 52 22.51 10.67 10.88
CA GLY A 52 23.08 11.94 11.35
C GLY A 52 22.36 12.49 12.57
N SER A 53 21.03 12.47 12.58
CA SER A 53 20.20 12.95 13.68
C SER A 53 20.36 12.15 14.98
N PHE A 54 20.67 10.84 14.87
CA PHE A 54 21.01 10.01 16.04
C PHE A 54 22.44 10.22 16.56
N ARG A 55 23.30 10.88 15.78
CA ARG A 55 24.72 11.11 16.09
C ARG A 55 25.01 12.55 16.54
N GLU A 56 24.06 13.46 16.34
CA GLU A 56 24.07 14.85 16.81
C GLU A 56 23.37 15.08 18.17
N ALA A 57 23.07 14.02 18.93
CA ALA A 57 22.88 14.19 20.38
C ALA A 57 24.27 14.40 21.00
N PRO A 58 24.60 15.60 21.54
CA PRO A 58 25.91 15.84 22.11
C PRO A 58 26.11 14.85 23.25
N ALA A 59 27.32 14.31 23.36
CA ALA A 59 27.75 13.50 24.47
C ALA A 59 27.40 14.21 25.80
N GLN A 60 26.29 13.80 26.43
CA GLN A 60 26.03 14.04 27.84
C GLN A 60 27.05 13.21 28.61
N THR A 61 28.23 13.80 28.75
CA THR A 61 29.09 13.55 29.89
C THR A 61 28.37 14.07 31.14
N ALA A 62 28.21 13.20 32.13
CA ALA A 62 27.82 13.46 33.53
C ALA A 62 26.35 13.83 33.84
N ALA A 63 25.56 12.84 34.28
CA ALA A 63 25.22 12.65 35.70
C ALA A 63 24.02 11.68 35.85
N PRO A 64 24.10 10.65 36.72
CA PRO A 64 22.95 9.83 37.05
C PRO A 64 22.01 10.62 37.97
N ALA A 65 20.82 10.95 37.48
CA ALA A 65 19.74 11.54 38.29
C ALA A 65 18.42 10.84 37.95
N PRO A 66 17.53 10.70 38.94
CA PRO A 66 17.05 9.40 39.42
C PRO A 66 15.87 8.85 38.62
N ALA A 67 15.71 7.53 38.75
CA ALA A 67 14.56 6.76 38.32
C ALA A 67 13.25 7.50 38.61
N GLN A 68 12.59 7.98 37.56
CA GLN A 68 11.17 8.23 37.61
C GLN A 68 10.47 6.89 37.49
N THR A 69 10.22 6.30 38.66
CA THR A 69 9.25 5.25 38.88
C THR A 69 7.95 5.65 38.20
N ILE A 70 7.69 5.07 37.03
CA ILE A 70 6.36 5.05 36.45
C ILE A 70 5.49 4.36 37.50
N THR A 71 4.65 5.16 38.17
CA THR A 71 3.51 4.67 38.91
C THR A 71 2.58 4.05 37.87
N ALA A 72 2.83 2.78 37.58
CA ALA A 72 1.90 1.91 36.89
C ALA A 72 0.64 1.84 37.77
N GLN A 73 -0.32 2.72 37.49
CA GLN A 73 -1.68 2.53 37.96
C GLN A 73 -2.21 1.28 37.29
N ALA A 74 -2.07 0.16 38.00
CA ALA A 74 -2.79 -1.06 37.75
C ALA A 74 -4.28 -0.79 38.01
N VAL A 75 -4.98 -0.27 36.99
CA VAL A 75 -6.42 -0.54 36.87
C VAL A 75 -6.52 -1.98 36.42
N VAL A 76 -6.85 -2.84 37.38
CA VAL A 76 -7.20 -4.24 37.19
C VAL A 76 -8.65 -4.26 36.70
N PRO A 77 -8.96 -4.60 35.43
CA PRO A 77 -10.29 -5.09 35.12
C PRO A 77 -10.41 -6.53 35.66
N PRO A 78 -11.43 -6.85 36.48
CA PRO A 78 -11.66 -8.21 36.93
C PRO A 78 -12.00 -9.10 35.72
N VAL A 79 -11.38 -10.28 35.72
CA VAL A 79 -11.64 -11.38 34.80
C VAL A 79 -13.13 -11.72 34.80
N ALA A 80 -13.80 -11.53 33.66
CA ALA A 80 -15.07 -12.21 33.36
C ALA A 80 -14.77 -13.36 32.38
N PRO A 81 -15.11 -14.62 32.71
CA PRO A 81 -14.80 -15.76 31.86
C PRO A 81 -15.74 -15.81 30.64
N ALA A 82 -15.14 -16.12 29.49
CA ALA A 82 -15.70 -16.82 28.34
C ALA A 82 -17.24 -16.85 28.21
N GLN A 83 -17.78 -16.05 27.29
CA GLN A 83 -18.93 -16.49 26.50
C GLN A 83 -18.54 -16.47 25.03
N ALA A 84 -18.56 -17.66 24.43
CA ALA A 84 -18.35 -17.89 23.02
C ALA A 84 -19.40 -17.13 22.21
N VAL A 85 -19.00 -16.03 21.59
CA VAL A 85 -19.76 -15.44 20.49
C VAL A 85 -19.49 -16.29 19.26
N THR A 86 -20.46 -17.15 18.97
CA THR A 86 -20.54 -17.90 17.71
C THR A 86 -20.54 -16.87 16.55
N PRO A 87 -19.74 -17.03 15.49
CA PRO A 87 -19.87 -16.19 14.32
C PRO A 87 -21.21 -16.52 13.66
N VAL A 88 -22.20 -15.64 13.79
CA VAL A 88 -23.39 -15.68 12.93
C VAL A 88 -22.93 -15.26 11.54
N ALA A 89 -23.00 -16.19 10.60
CA ALA A 89 -22.69 -15.96 9.20
C ALA A 89 -23.50 -14.74 8.68
N PRO A 90 -22.89 -13.82 7.91
CA PRO A 90 -23.65 -12.81 7.20
C PRO A 90 -24.52 -13.50 6.15
N GLN A 91 -25.78 -13.75 6.48
CA GLN A 91 -26.78 -14.10 5.48
C GLN A 91 -26.84 -12.94 4.48
N ALA A 92 -26.64 -13.28 3.21
CA ALA A 92 -26.65 -12.37 2.09
C ALA A 92 -27.95 -11.55 2.09
N VAL A 93 -27.85 -10.27 2.43
CA VAL A 93 -28.88 -9.29 2.12
C VAL A 93 -28.82 -9.10 0.61
N ILE A 94 -29.70 -9.81 -0.09
CA ILE A 94 -30.03 -9.54 -1.49
C ILE A 94 -30.53 -8.09 -1.58
N PRO A 95 -29.83 -7.19 -2.29
CA PRO A 95 -30.35 -5.86 -2.55
C PRO A 95 -31.55 -6.03 -3.48
N GLN A 96 -32.76 -5.86 -2.94
CA GLN A 96 -33.95 -5.74 -3.77
C GLN A 96 -33.77 -4.51 -4.65
N THR A 97 -33.71 -4.74 -5.96
CA THR A 97 -33.69 -3.70 -6.98
C THR A 97 -34.95 -2.88 -6.86
N VAL A 98 -34.85 -1.69 -6.28
CA VAL A 98 -35.86 -0.65 -6.48
C VAL A 98 -35.76 -0.27 -7.95
N THR A 99 -36.67 -0.80 -8.76
CA THR A 99 -36.91 -0.32 -10.13
C THR A 99 -37.61 1.03 -10.02
N PRO A 100 -36.96 2.16 -10.38
CA PRO A 100 -37.72 3.39 -10.61
C PRO A 100 -38.54 3.23 -11.89
N ALA A 101 -39.84 3.46 -11.78
CA ALA A 101 -40.76 3.52 -12.91
C ALA A 101 -40.28 4.57 -13.93
N PRO A 102 -40.40 4.31 -15.25
CA PRO A 102 -40.12 5.33 -16.25
C PRO A 102 -41.19 6.42 -16.19
N ALA A 103 -40.82 7.60 -15.71
CA ALA A 103 -41.59 8.81 -15.94
C ALA A 103 -41.62 9.08 -17.45
N THR A 104 -42.82 9.01 -18.03
CA THR A 104 -43.07 9.35 -19.42
C THR A 104 -42.82 10.85 -19.61
N PRO A 105 -42.01 11.29 -20.58
CA PRO A 105 -41.94 12.71 -20.93
C PRO A 105 -43.25 13.07 -21.65
N VAL A 106 -44.09 13.86 -21.00
CA VAL A 106 -45.24 14.50 -21.64
C VAL A 106 -44.71 15.59 -22.58
N SER A 107 -44.77 15.27 -23.87
CA SER A 107 -44.59 16.23 -24.96
C SER A 107 -45.87 17.03 -25.13
N ASP A 108 -45.91 18.30 -24.71
CA ASP A 108 -46.89 19.27 -25.22
C ASP A 108 -46.44 20.70 -24.84
N ASP A 109 -45.67 21.35 -25.72
CA ASP A 109 -45.72 22.80 -25.95
C ASP A 109 -44.83 23.16 -27.16
N VAL A 110 -45.40 23.13 -28.37
CA VAL A 110 -44.83 23.79 -29.56
C VAL A 110 -45.93 24.62 -30.21
N PRO A 111 -45.92 25.95 -30.05
CA PRO A 111 -46.81 26.83 -30.80
C PRO A 111 -46.20 27.15 -32.18
N ARG A 112 -46.84 26.70 -33.26
CA ARG A 112 -46.63 27.27 -34.59
C ARG A 112 -47.93 27.30 -35.41
N SER A 113 -48.37 28.54 -35.65
CA SER A 113 -49.03 29.10 -36.84
C SER A 113 -50.33 28.48 -37.34
#